data_AF-A0A538LJU3-F1
#
_entry.id   AF-A0A538LJU3-F1
#
_cell.length_a   1.000
_cell.length_b   1.000
_cell.length_c   1.000
_cell.angle_alpha   90.00
_cell.angle_beta   90.00
_cell.angle_gamma   90.00
#
_symmetry.space_group_name_H-M   'P 1'
#
loop_
_entity.id
_entity.type
_entity.pdbx_description
1 polymer ?
#
loop_
_entity_poly.entity_id
_entity_poly.type
_entity_poly.pdbx_seq_one_letter_code
_entity_poly.pdbx_strand_id
1 'polypeptide(L)' 'MTVIKINAITVPEDAGDELARRFASRAHAVDDQDGFEGFQLLRPTDGRRQWLVVTTWRD' A
#
# COMPACT_ATOMS: atom_id res chain seq x y z
N MET A 1 8.28 0.81 -19.36
CA MET A 1 8.95 -0.14 -18.45
C MET A 1 8.13 -0.24 -17.17
N THR A 2 8.10 -1.36 -16.44
CA THR A 2 7.32 -1.45 -15.19
C THR A 2 8.19 -1.05 -13.99
N VAL A 3 7.69 -0.14 -13.15
CA VAL A 3 8.33 0.34 -11.93
C VAL A 3 7.53 -0.12 -10.71
N ILE A 4 8.17 -0.84 -9.80
CA ILE A 4 7.58 -1.23 -8.51
C ILE A 4 8.16 -0.36 -7.41
N LYS A 5 7.28 0.32 -6.66
CA LYS A 5 7.65 1.06 -5.46
C LYS A 5 7.11 0.36 -4.23
N ILE A 6 7.97 0.11 -3.24
CA ILE A 6 7.62 -0.55 -1.99
C ILE A 6 7.86 0.42 -0.83
N ASN A 7 6.80 0.80 -0.14
CA ASN A 7 6.87 1.60 1.07
C ASN A 7 6.65 0.70 2.29
N ALA A 8 7.64 0.65 3.17
CA ALA A 8 7.54 -0.03 4.46
C ALA A 8 7.05 0.95 5.52
N ILE A 9 5.93 0.62 6.17
CA ILE A 9 5.33 1.47 7.21
C ILE A 9 5.15 0.69 8.51
N THR A 10 5.47 1.32 9.63
CA THR A 10 5.25 0.75 10.96
C THR A 10 3.82 1.05 11.41
N VAL A 11 3.04 0.02 11.69
CA VAL A 11 1.63 0.13 12.05
C VAL A 11 1.46 -0.27 13.52
N PRO A 12 0.87 0.59 14.37
CA PRO A 12 0.47 0.22 15.73
C PRO A 12 -0.49 -0.99 15.72
N GLU A 13 -0.47 -1.82 16.77
CA GLU A 13 -1.25 -3.07 16.81
C GLU A 13 -2.75 -2.86 16.60
N ASP A 14 -3.32 -1.77 17.13
CA ASP A 14 -4.75 -1.46 17.03
C ASP A 14 -5.11 -0.59 15.82
N ALA A 15 -4.14 -0.25 14.97
CA ALA A 15 -4.32 0.69 13.86
C ALA A 15 -4.43 0.01 12.49
N GLY A 16 -4.35 -1.33 12.42
CA GLY A 16 -4.36 -2.09 11.16
C GLY A 16 -5.64 -1.89 10.34
N ASP A 17 -6.81 -1.96 11.00
CA ASP A 17 -8.10 -1.83 10.31
C ASP A 17 -8.33 -0.40 9.79
N GLU A 18 -7.94 0.60 10.58
CA GLU A 18 -8.03 2.00 10.18
C GLU A 18 -7.07 2.32 9.03
N LEU A 19 -5.86 1.74 9.05
CA LEU A 19 -4.94 1.83 7.93
C LEU A 19 -5.56 1.23 6.67
N ALA A 20 -6.12 0.02 6.74
CA ALA A 20 -6.75 -0.63 5.60
C ALA A 20 -7.88 0.23 5.01
N ARG A 21 -8.73 0.83 5.86
CA ARG A 21 -9.78 1.78 5.43
C ARG A 21 -9.22 3.01 4.72
N ARG A 22 -8.24 3.68 5.32
CA ARG A 22 -7.59 4.86 4.72
C ARG A 22 -6.89 4.52 3.42
N PHE A 23 -6.33 3.32 3.35
CA PHE A 23 -5.60 2.85 2.19
C PHE A 23 -6.53 2.54 1.02
N ALA A 24 -7.68 1.92 1.28
CA ALA A 24 -8.75 1.78 0.29
C ALA A 24 -9.27 3.14 -0.21
N SER A 25 -9.38 4.14 0.66
CA SER A 25 -9.73 5.50 0.23
C SER A 25 -8.66 6.16 -0.65
N ARG A 26 -7.37 5.89 -0.38
CA ARG A 26 -6.27 6.45 -1.17
C ARG A 26 -6.11 5.77 -2.52
N ALA A 27 -6.42 4.48 -2.62
CA ALA A 27 -6.46 3.75 -3.88
C ALA A 27 -7.22 4.54 -4.97
N HIS A 28 -8.46 4.89 -4.64
CA HIS A 28 -9.34 5.65 -5.53
C HIS A 28 -8.80 7.03 -5.91
N ALA A 29 -7.94 7.63 -5.09
CA ALA A 29 -7.34 8.93 -5.39
C ALA A 29 -6.13 8.83 -6.33
N VAL A 30 -5.49 7.66 -6.41
CA VAL A 30 -4.29 7.42 -7.23
C VAL A 30 -4.64 6.69 -8.54
N ASP A 31 -5.82 6.07 -8.63
CA ASP A 31 -6.32 5.41 -9.85
C ASP A 31 -6.33 6.33 -11.08
N ASP A 32 -6.56 7.64 -10.90
CA ASP A 32 -6.56 8.64 -11.99
C ASP A 32 -5.15 9.14 -12.37
N GLN A 33 -4.09 8.67 -11.73
CA GLN A 33 -2.72 9.08 -12.04
C GLN A 33 -2.19 8.35 -13.26
N ASP A 34 -1.57 9.09 -14.18
CA ASP A 34 -0.95 8.49 -15.36
C ASP A 34 0.14 7.49 -14.96
N GLY A 35 0.15 6.37 -15.68
CA GLY A 35 1.03 5.25 -15.40
C GLY A 35 0.71 4.44 -14.14
N PHE A 36 -0.30 4.77 -13.31
CA PHE A 36 -0.64 3.90 -12.18
C PHE A 36 -1.30 2.59 -12.67
N GLU A 37 -0.78 1.44 -12.21
CA GLU A 37 -1.30 0.12 -12.62
C GLU A 37 -1.95 -0.65 -11.46
N GLY A 38 -1.72 -0.23 -10.22
CA GLY A 38 -2.38 -0.81 -9.05
C GLY A 38 -1.51 -0.83 -7.81
N PHE A 39 -2.08 -1.35 -6.74
CA PHE A 39 -1.42 -1.39 -5.44
C PHE A 39 -1.88 -2.59 -4.59
N GLN A 40 -1.06 -2.93 -3.59
CA GLN A 40 -1.33 -3.99 -2.63
C GLN A 40 -0.91 -3.55 -1.22
N LEU A 41 -1.74 -3.86 -0.23
CA LEU A 41 -1.39 -3.73 1.19
C LEU A 41 -1.08 -5.12 1.75
N LEU A 42 0.15 -5.32 2.21
CA LEU A 42 0.58 -6.59 2.77
C LEU A 42 0.74 -6.46 4.28
N ARG A 43 -0.08 -7.22 5.01
CA ARG A 43 0.03 -7.40 6.46
C ARG A 43 1.09 -8.46 6.77
N PRO A 44 2.04 -8.20 7.67
CA PRO A 44 3.03 -9.19 8.10
C PRO A 44 2.36 -10.34 8.87
N THR A 45 2.85 -11.56 8.66
CA THR A 45 2.37 -12.80 9.33
C THR A 45 3.39 -13.38 10.30
N ASP A 46 4.50 -12.68 10.53
CA ASP A 46 5.66 -13.15 11.30
C ASP A 46 5.86 -12.35 12.61
N GLY A 47 4.80 -11.71 13.10
CA GLY A 47 4.81 -10.93 14.33
C GLY A 47 5.45 -9.53 14.20
N ARG A 48 5.97 -9.16 13.02
CA ARG A 48 6.44 -7.79 12.79
C ARG A 48 5.26 -6.81 12.69
N ARG A 49 5.55 -5.54 12.98
CA ARG A 49 4.59 -4.42 12.82
C ARG A 49 4.79 -3.65 11.52
N GLN A 50 5.68 -4.12 10.66
CA GLN A 50 5.99 -3.46 9.39
C GLN A 50 5.09 -4.01 8.29
N TRP A 51 4.18 -3.15 7.82
CA TRP A 51 3.34 -3.44 6.67
C TRP A 51 4.01 -2.92 5.42
N LEU A 52 3.72 -3.56 4.28
CA LEU A 52 4.25 -3.16 2.99
C LEU A 52 3.13 -2.64 2.12
N VAL A 53 3.35 -1.46 1.57
CA VAL A 53 2.55 -0.86 0.50
C VAL A 53 3.33 -1.05 -0.78
N VAL A 54 2.81 -1.86 -1.69
CA VAL A 54 3.39 -2.11 -3.00
C VAL A 54 2.55 -1.36 -4.03
N THR A 55 3.18 -0.57 -4.90
CA THR A 55 2.51 0.10 -6.02
C THR A 55 3.25 -0.20 -7.32
N THR A 56 2.49 -0.47 -8.37
CA THR A 56 2.99 -0.77 -9.72
C THR A 56 2.70 0.39 -10.64
N TRP A 57 3.69 0.78 -11.43
CA TRP A 57 3.61 1.90 -12.37
C TRP A 57 4.16 1.51 -13.74
N ARG A 58 3.54 2.06 -14.77
CA ARG A 58 4.05 2.14 -16.14
C ARG A 58 4.87 3.42 -16.27
N ASP A 59 6.07 3.27 -16.81
CA ASP A 59 6.88 4.38 -17.33
C ASP A 59 6.22 5.05 -18.53
#